data_AF-A0A9Q1BLQ1-F1
#
_entry.id   AF-A0A9Q1BLQ1-F1
#
_cell.length_a   1.000
_cell.length_b   1.000
_cell.length_c   1.000
_cell.angle_alpha   90.00
_cell.angle_beta   90.00
_cell.angle_gamma   90.00
#
_symmetry.space_group_name_H-M   'P 1'
#
loop_
_entity.id
_entity.type
_entity.pdbx_description
1 polymer ?
#
loop_
_entity_poly.entity_id
_entity_poly.type
_entity_poly.pdbx_seq_one_letter_code
_entity_poly.pdbx_strand_id
1 'polypeptide(L)'
;MTEEEVYPNVLDIGAIPPAQTGRYKKIIAHHKEKYGCLPVFVARAPGRVNIIGEHIDYNGYSVLPMAIQQDIVMAVSLNDSGTINLCNTSSKYSDFSTSIKDFEINSTKPAWHNYFLCGVKGIQESSKLADTVGLDVTVDGSVPPSAGLSSSSAMVCCAALSTMHANKLKISKMELADTCMRCEWYIGTQGGGMDQAICFLAKEGYAKLVDFKPLRATDVKLPKGFVFVIANTCVEMNKAATAHFNVRVVECRLASQILAKTKGLDWRKNRSLGELHKHLKLSLEELLSLVDEVLHQHPYDKKEVCELLGVTEEELNKESLSSNTLDVQTFKLYNRSKHVFSEAARVESLRNSDMTEGGTLGSILFEGHHSASVLYECSCDELDELVEVCRCVCS
;
A
#
# COMPACT_ATOMS: atom_id res chain seq x y z
N MET A 1 8.40 21.62 -0.13
CA MET A 1 7.03 21.85 -0.66
C MET A 1 6.23 20.57 -0.47
N THR A 2 5.64 20.43 0.71
CA THR A 2 4.72 19.35 1.12
C THR A 2 3.36 19.92 1.55
N GLU A 3 3.15 21.23 1.36
CA GLU A 3 2.05 22.01 1.94
C GLU A 3 0.76 22.04 1.09
N GLU A 4 0.77 21.51 -0.14
CA GLU A 4 -0.44 21.51 -1.01
C GLU A 4 -1.61 20.70 -0.44
N GLU A 5 -1.33 19.71 0.41
CA GLU A 5 -2.34 18.85 1.04
C GLU A 5 -2.58 19.18 2.52
N VAL A 6 -2.04 20.33 2.98
CA VAL A 6 -2.28 20.87 4.31
C VAL A 6 -2.93 22.25 4.16
N TYR A 7 -4.11 22.41 4.76
CA TYR A 7 -4.90 23.63 4.72
C TYR A 7 -4.76 24.36 6.06
N PRO A 8 -3.83 25.34 6.18
CA PRO A 8 -3.49 25.98 7.46
C PRO A 8 -4.52 27.02 7.90
N ASN A 9 -5.30 27.57 6.97
CA ASN A 9 -6.34 28.55 7.30
C ASN A 9 -7.71 27.91 7.18
N VAL A 10 -8.20 27.34 8.29
CA VAL A 10 -9.51 26.67 8.33
C VAL A 10 -10.71 27.63 8.19
N LEU A 11 -10.45 28.94 8.26
CA LEU A 11 -11.44 29.99 8.01
C LEU A 11 -11.46 30.42 6.53
N ASP A 12 -10.39 30.17 5.79
CA ASP A 12 -10.30 30.40 4.35
C ASP A 12 -10.45 29.09 3.58
N ILE A 13 -11.72 28.71 3.41
CA ILE A 13 -12.12 27.53 2.67
C ILE A 13 -11.90 27.64 1.15
N GLY A 14 -11.36 28.75 0.64
CA GLY A 14 -11.15 28.98 -0.80
C GLY A 14 -10.13 28.03 -1.44
N ALA A 15 -9.19 27.50 -0.64
CA ALA A 15 -8.23 26.50 -1.08
C ALA A 15 -8.82 25.07 -1.16
N ILE A 16 -9.99 24.84 -0.55
CA ILE A 16 -10.66 23.53 -0.58
C ILE A 16 -11.48 23.43 -1.87
N PRO A 17 -11.42 22.31 -2.60
CA PRO A 17 -12.26 22.11 -3.79
C PRO A 17 -13.75 22.41 -3.48
N PRO A 18 -14.46 23.20 -4.32
CA PRO A 18 -15.84 23.62 -4.03
C PRO A 18 -16.80 22.47 -3.72
N ALA A 19 -16.61 21.31 -4.37
CA ALA A 19 -17.40 20.11 -4.12
C ALA A 19 -17.20 19.51 -2.71
N GLN A 20 -16.06 19.77 -2.05
CA GLN A 20 -15.71 19.24 -0.73
C GLN A 20 -15.96 20.24 0.41
N THR A 21 -16.27 21.51 0.10
CA THR A 21 -16.47 22.56 1.11
C THR A 21 -17.48 22.17 2.20
N GLY A 22 -18.57 21.50 1.84
CA GLY A 22 -19.58 21.05 2.81
C GLY A 22 -19.04 20.03 3.81
N ARG A 23 -18.21 19.09 3.35
CA ARG A 23 -17.57 18.06 4.19
C ARG A 23 -16.55 18.68 5.14
N TYR A 24 -15.72 19.60 4.64
CA TYR A 24 -14.72 20.28 5.45
C TYR A 24 -15.35 21.17 6.54
N LYS A 25 -16.46 21.86 6.23
CA LYS A 25 -17.23 22.59 7.26
C LYS A 25 -17.74 21.66 8.37
N LYS A 26 -18.21 20.46 8.01
CA LYS A 26 -18.71 19.47 8.99
C LYS A 26 -17.60 18.96 9.90
N ILE A 27 -16.45 18.55 9.36
CA ILE A 27 -15.34 18.04 10.19
C ILE A 27 -14.78 19.13 11.11
N ILE A 28 -14.67 20.38 10.62
CA ILE A 28 -14.24 21.54 11.44
C ILE A 28 -15.24 21.81 12.58
N ALA A 29 -16.55 21.79 12.29
CA ALA A 29 -17.58 21.99 13.29
C ALA A 29 -17.58 20.87 14.34
N HIS A 30 -17.46 19.61 13.91
CA HIS A 30 -17.38 18.45 14.79
C HIS A 30 -16.13 18.50 15.69
N HIS A 31 -14.98 18.90 15.13
CA HIS A 31 -13.75 19.09 15.90
C HIS A 31 -13.94 20.16 17.00
N LYS A 32 -14.55 21.29 16.65
CA LYS A 32 -14.87 22.36 17.62
C LYS A 32 -15.82 21.91 18.71
N GLU A 33 -16.84 21.13 18.37
CA GLU A 33 -17.77 20.56 19.34
C GLU A 33 -17.06 19.59 20.29
N LYS A 34 -16.17 18.74 19.76
CA LYS A 34 -15.47 17.70 20.53
C LYS A 34 -14.40 18.27 21.46
N TYR A 35 -13.57 19.19 20.96
CA TYR A 35 -12.36 19.66 21.66
C TYR A 35 -12.47 21.11 22.16
N GLY A 36 -13.58 21.80 21.86
CA GLY A 36 -13.84 23.17 22.34
C GLY A 36 -13.05 24.27 21.60
N CYS A 37 -12.22 23.92 20.62
CA CYS A 37 -11.41 24.85 19.85
C CYS A 37 -11.52 24.58 18.34
N LEU A 38 -11.22 25.58 17.52
CA LEU A 38 -11.10 25.34 16.08
C LEU A 38 -9.80 24.58 15.79
N PRO A 39 -9.79 23.66 14.80
CA PRO A 39 -8.55 23.02 14.36
C PRO A 39 -7.58 24.07 13.84
N VAL A 40 -6.29 23.89 14.10
CA VAL A 40 -5.23 24.78 13.61
C VAL A 40 -4.90 24.53 12.13
N PHE A 41 -5.14 23.32 11.63
CA PHE A 41 -5.05 22.99 10.21
C PHE A 41 -5.91 21.77 9.89
N VAL A 42 -6.11 21.53 8.60
CA VAL A 42 -6.68 20.28 8.07
C VAL A 42 -5.67 19.63 7.14
N ALA A 43 -5.43 18.33 7.27
CA ALA A 43 -4.60 17.54 6.36
C ALA A 43 -5.45 16.56 5.55
N ARG A 44 -4.98 16.19 4.36
CA ARG A 44 -5.65 15.26 3.45
C ARG A 44 -4.67 14.24 2.88
N ALA A 45 -5.14 13.02 2.69
CA ALA A 45 -4.43 11.95 1.98
C ALA A 45 -5.41 11.11 1.15
N PRO A 46 -5.26 11.04 -0.19
CA PRO A 46 -6.19 10.30 -1.02
C PRO A 46 -6.02 8.77 -0.90
N GLY A 47 -7.10 8.04 -1.16
CA GLY A 47 -7.01 6.63 -1.53
C GLY A 47 -6.50 6.48 -2.96
N ARG A 48 -6.47 5.24 -3.47
CA ARG A 48 -5.95 4.98 -4.81
C ARG A 48 -6.58 3.76 -5.47
N VAL A 49 -6.53 3.74 -6.79
CA VAL A 49 -6.75 2.53 -7.59
C VAL A 49 -5.44 2.16 -8.28
N ASN A 50 -5.12 0.87 -8.29
CA ASN A 50 -4.03 0.36 -9.11
C ASN A 50 -4.59 0.00 -10.48
N ILE A 51 -4.03 0.54 -11.56
CA ILE A 51 -4.50 0.20 -12.92
C ILE A 51 -3.94 -1.18 -13.28
N ILE A 52 -2.64 -1.39 -13.04
CA ILE A 52 -1.97 -2.68 -13.24
C ILE A 52 -0.68 -2.75 -12.43
N GLY A 53 -0.20 -3.97 -12.17
CA GLY A 53 0.97 -4.23 -11.34
C GLY A 53 0.57 -4.70 -9.96
N GLU A 54 -0.39 -5.62 -9.84
CA GLU A 54 -0.83 -6.10 -8.53
C GLU A 54 0.22 -7.04 -7.91
N HIS A 55 0.45 -6.93 -6.61
CA HIS A 55 1.37 -7.82 -5.87
C HIS A 55 2.84 -7.90 -6.36
N ILE A 56 3.30 -6.90 -7.10
CA ILE A 56 4.69 -6.81 -7.58
C ILE A 56 5.51 -5.67 -6.95
N ASP A 57 4.87 -4.76 -6.21
CA ASP A 57 5.53 -3.60 -5.58
C ASP A 57 6.51 -4.01 -4.47
N TYR A 58 6.11 -4.90 -3.55
CA TYR A 58 7.03 -5.49 -2.55
C TYR A 58 8.06 -6.44 -3.17
N ASN A 59 7.85 -6.87 -4.41
CA ASN A 59 8.86 -7.57 -5.19
C ASN A 59 9.88 -6.62 -5.84
N GLY A 60 9.64 -5.30 -5.77
CA GLY A 60 10.55 -4.27 -6.29
C GLY A 60 10.33 -3.92 -7.76
N TYR A 61 9.20 -4.30 -8.36
CA TYR A 61 8.83 -3.94 -9.72
C TYR A 61 7.94 -2.71 -9.77
N SER A 62 7.98 -2.00 -10.89
CA SER A 62 7.16 -0.82 -11.11
C SER A 62 5.68 -1.16 -11.18
N VAL A 63 4.83 -0.21 -10.79
CA VAL A 63 3.37 -0.34 -10.79
C VAL A 63 2.73 0.92 -11.37
N LEU A 64 1.47 0.82 -11.83
CA LEU A 64 0.77 1.93 -12.49
C LEU A 64 -0.51 2.35 -11.76
N PRO A 65 -0.43 2.97 -10.57
CA PRO A 65 -1.61 3.47 -9.87
C PRO A 65 -2.00 4.91 -10.24
N MET A 66 -3.19 5.31 -9.80
CA MET A 66 -3.61 6.70 -9.70
C MET A 66 -4.36 6.95 -8.38
N ALA A 67 -4.22 8.15 -7.82
CA ALA A 67 -5.04 8.56 -6.69
C ALA A 67 -6.50 8.76 -7.11
N ILE A 68 -7.43 8.42 -6.22
CA ILE A 68 -8.86 8.68 -6.41
C ILE A 68 -9.27 9.94 -5.63
N GLN A 69 -10.48 10.43 -5.88
CA GLN A 69 -10.97 11.62 -5.19
C GLN A 69 -11.28 11.36 -3.71
N GLN A 70 -11.71 10.15 -3.38
CA GLN A 70 -11.95 9.72 -2.02
C GLN A 70 -10.64 9.70 -1.22
N ASP A 71 -10.72 10.11 0.04
CA ASP A 71 -9.57 10.42 0.88
C ASP A 71 -9.87 10.22 2.37
N ILE A 72 -8.81 10.33 3.18
CA ILE A 72 -8.86 10.58 4.61
C ILE A 72 -8.53 12.06 4.85
N VAL A 73 -9.34 12.71 5.68
CA VAL A 73 -9.17 14.10 6.11
C VAL A 73 -9.05 14.15 7.62
N MET A 74 -8.10 14.94 8.12
CA MET A 74 -7.83 15.11 9.55
C MET A 74 -7.87 16.58 9.93
N ALA A 75 -8.80 16.96 10.80
CA ALA A 75 -8.82 18.27 11.45
C ALA A 75 -8.02 18.17 12.75
N VAL A 76 -7.01 19.03 12.91
CA VAL A 76 -5.98 18.87 13.96
C VAL A 76 -5.85 20.14 14.78
N SER A 77 -5.85 20.02 16.10
CA SER A 77 -5.36 21.03 17.04
C SER A 77 -4.16 20.50 17.83
N LEU A 78 -3.31 21.42 18.29
CA LEU A 78 -2.23 21.08 19.21
C LEU A 78 -2.76 21.14 20.65
N ASN A 79 -2.26 20.26 21.51
CA ASN A 79 -2.53 20.28 22.93
C ASN A 79 -1.23 20.17 23.75
N ASP A 80 -1.29 20.66 25.00
CA ASP A 80 -0.18 20.64 25.95
C ASP A 80 -0.31 19.51 27.00
N SER A 81 -1.26 18.58 26.80
CA SER A 81 -1.52 17.48 27.76
C SER A 81 -0.56 16.31 27.63
N GLY A 82 0.31 16.32 26.62
CA GLY A 82 1.21 15.20 26.34
C GLY A 82 0.48 13.95 25.83
N THR A 83 -0.67 14.15 25.18
CA THR A 83 -1.52 13.04 24.69
C THR A 83 -1.90 13.25 23.23
N ILE A 84 -2.17 12.13 22.57
CA ILE A 84 -2.83 12.07 21.27
C ILE A 84 -4.27 11.64 21.52
N ASN A 85 -5.23 12.50 21.21
CA ASN A 85 -6.65 12.26 21.33
C ASN A 85 -7.26 12.17 19.94
N LEU A 86 -7.90 11.05 19.62
CA LEU A 86 -8.50 10.78 18.32
C LEU A 86 -10.01 10.61 18.46
N CYS A 87 -10.78 11.27 17.60
CA CYS A 87 -12.18 10.96 17.36
C CYS A 87 -12.44 10.77 15.87
N ASN A 88 -13.59 10.19 15.54
CA ASN A 88 -14.01 9.97 14.16
C ASN A 88 -15.41 10.52 13.93
N THR A 89 -15.66 11.09 12.75
CA THR A 89 -17.02 11.57 12.38
C THR A 89 -18.02 10.42 12.24
N SER A 90 -17.54 9.21 11.97
CA SER A 90 -18.35 7.98 11.96
C SER A 90 -18.37 7.32 13.33
N SER A 91 -19.56 7.09 13.85
CA SER A 91 -19.78 6.38 15.13
C SER A 91 -19.33 4.91 15.11
N LYS A 92 -18.97 4.35 13.95
CA LYS A 92 -18.38 3.01 13.83
C LYS A 92 -16.98 2.91 14.47
N TYR A 93 -16.28 4.04 14.59
CA TYR A 93 -14.91 4.10 15.09
C TYR A 93 -14.88 4.85 16.42
N SER A 94 -14.77 4.12 17.51
CA SER A 94 -14.73 4.69 18.85
C SER A 94 -13.52 5.61 19.06
N ASP A 95 -13.72 6.65 19.87
CA ASP A 95 -12.66 7.54 20.32
C ASP A 95 -11.51 6.78 20.97
N PHE A 96 -10.31 7.37 20.89
CA PHE A 96 -9.08 6.80 21.43
C PHE A 96 -8.18 7.90 22.00
N SER A 97 -7.46 7.60 23.08
CA SER A 97 -6.47 8.51 23.65
C SER A 97 -5.25 7.72 24.12
N THR A 98 -4.05 8.25 23.89
CA THR A 98 -2.79 7.67 24.35
C THR A 98 -1.74 8.73 24.64
N SER A 99 -0.68 8.37 25.37
CA SER A 99 0.48 9.23 25.61
C SER A 99 1.31 9.42 24.33
N ILE A 100 1.91 10.61 24.14
CA ILE A 100 2.91 10.86 23.08
C ILE A 100 4.23 10.11 23.31
N LYS A 101 4.50 9.69 24.55
CA LYS A 101 5.79 9.11 24.98
C LYS A 101 5.78 7.60 24.95
N ASP A 102 4.63 7.01 25.31
CA ASP A 102 4.49 5.58 25.52
C ASP A 102 3.18 5.12 24.91
N PHE A 103 3.28 4.48 23.75
CA PHE A 103 2.17 3.85 23.07
C PHE A 103 2.66 2.62 22.31
N GLU A 104 1.80 1.62 22.22
CA GLU A 104 2.06 0.40 21.49
C GLU A 104 1.14 0.29 20.28
N ILE A 105 1.65 -0.29 19.20
CA ILE A 105 0.86 -0.59 18.01
C ILE A 105 0.51 -2.07 18.07
N ASN A 106 -0.75 -2.39 18.32
CA ASN A 106 -1.20 -3.77 18.39
C ASN A 106 -1.52 -4.32 16.99
N SER A 107 -0.66 -5.21 16.50
CA SER A 107 -0.80 -5.88 15.20
C SER A 107 -1.68 -7.15 15.24
N THR A 108 -2.05 -7.67 16.42
CA THR A 108 -2.84 -8.91 16.54
C THR A 108 -4.33 -8.67 16.31
N LYS A 109 -4.84 -7.52 16.76
CA LYS A 109 -6.22 -7.05 16.52
C LYS A 109 -6.14 -5.58 16.12
N PRO A 110 -5.84 -5.29 14.85
CA PRO A 110 -5.56 -3.93 14.42
C PRO A 110 -6.82 -3.06 14.50
N ALA A 111 -6.86 -2.18 15.50
CA ALA A 111 -7.88 -1.15 15.62
C ALA A 111 -7.57 0.02 14.69
N TRP A 112 -8.57 0.83 14.34
CA TRP A 112 -8.42 1.93 13.38
C TRP A 112 -7.34 2.95 13.80
N HIS A 113 -7.22 3.24 15.11
CA HIS A 113 -6.22 4.17 15.63
C HIS A 113 -4.78 3.65 15.47
N ASN A 114 -4.55 2.34 15.37
CA ASN A 114 -3.21 1.80 15.17
C ASN A 114 -2.59 2.27 13.85
N TYR A 115 -3.39 2.47 12.80
CA TYR A 115 -2.91 3.07 11.54
C TYR A 115 -2.46 4.53 11.73
N PHE A 116 -3.15 5.29 12.58
CA PHE A 116 -2.71 6.65 12.93
C PHE A 116 -1.36 6.59 13.68
N LEU A 117 -1.26 5.70 14.67
CA LEU A 117 -0.04 5.52 15.46
C LEU A 117 1.16 5.04 14.62
N CYS A 118 0.94 4.25 13.57
CA CYS A 118 1.99 3.93 12.59
C CYS A 118 2.59 5.21 11.99
N GLY A 119 1.75 6.14 11.53
CA GLY A 119 2.18 7.42 10.96
C GLY A 119 2.96 8.27 11.96
N VAL A 120 2.45 8.41 13.19
CA VAL A 120 3.13 9.14 14.29
C VAL A 120 4.51 8.54 14.57
N LYS A 121 4.57 7.22 14.80
CA LYS A 121 5.80 6.50 15.10
C LYS A 121 6.82 6.62 13.97
N GLY A 122 6.37 6.52 12.72
CA GLY A 122 7.22 6.70 11.54
C GLY A 122 7.90 8.08 11.51
N ILE A 123 7.16 9.14 11.84
CA ILE A 123 7.73 10.50 11.92
C ILE A 123 8.67 10.65 13.12
N GLN A 124 8.31 10.10 14.29
CA GLN A 124 9.18 10.10 15.47
C GLN A 124 10.54 9.48 15.16
N GLU A 125 10.55 8.28 14.60
CA GLU A 125 11.77 7.51 14.33
C GLU A 125 12.60 8.13 13.20
N SER A 126 11.97 8.49 12.08
CA SER A 126 12.68 9.07 10.93
C SER A 126 13.31 10.43 11.23
N SER A 127 12.66 11.22 12.09
CA SER A 127 13.13 12.56 12.48
C SER A 127 13.89 12.57 13.81
N LYS A 128 14.08 11.41 14.45
CA LYS A 128 14.74 11.26 15.76
C LYS A 128 14.13 12.15 16.84
N LEU A 129 12.81 12.34 16.80
CA LEU A 129 12.10 13.06 17.85
C LEU A 129 11.96 12.17 19.07
N ALA A 130 12.34 12.68 20.25
CA ALA A 130 12.05 12.01 21.51
C ALA A 130 10.54 11.91 21.72
N ASP A 131 9.86 13.05 21.64
CA ASP A 131 8.41 13.18 21.80
C ASP A 131 7.84 14.03 20.65
N THR A 132 6.60 13.77 20.26
CA THR A 132 5.82 14.67 19.39
C THR A 132 5.07 15.70 20.23
N VAL A 133 4.65 16.81 19.63
CA VAL A 133 3.62 17.66 20.25
C VAL A 133 2.32 16.87 20.48
N GLY A 134 1.59 17.17 21.54
CA GLY A 134 0.27 16.59 21.77
C GLY A 134 -0.74 17.04 20.72
N LEU A 135 -1.65 16.15 20.34
CA LEU A 135 -2.58 16.35 19.23
C LEU A 135 -4.01 15.99 19.64
N ASP A 136 -4.97 16.83 19.29
CA ASP A 136 -6.37 16.42 19.16
C ASP A 136 -6.72 16.33 17.69
N VAL A 137 -7.30 15.20 17.27
CA VAL A 137 -7.52 14.90 15.86
C VAL A 137 -8.92 14.37 15.66
N THR A 138 -9.67 15.04 14.79
CA THR A 138 -10.92 14.52 14.23
C THR A 138 -10.64 13.94 12.85
N VAL A 139 -11.00 12.68 12.65
CA VAL A 139 -10.80 11.96 11.39
C VAL A 139 -12.13 11.80 10.65
N ASP A 140 -12.12 12.05 9.35
CA ASP A 140 -13.22 11.76 8.43
C ASP A 140 -12.68 11.04 7.18
N GLY A 141 -13.28 9.90 6.83
CA GLY A 141 -12.85 9.09 5.68
C GLY A 141 -13.98 8.86 4.69
N SER A 142 -13.68 9.06 3.40
CA SER A 142 -14.61 8.77 2.29
C SER A 142 -14.16 7.58 1.42
N VAL A 143 -12.94 7.07 1.63
CA VAL A 143 -12.46 5.86 0.97
C VAL A 143 -13.22 4.65 1.51
N PRO A 144 -13.86 3.83 0.65
CA PRO A 144 -14.48 2.58 1.09
C PRO A 144 -13.47 1.70 1.85
N PRO A 145 -13.73 1.40 3.13
CA PRO A 145 -12.80 0.63 3.95
C PRO A 145 -12.72 -0.81 3.44
N SER A 146 -11.54 -1.43 3.54
CA SER A 146 -11.33 -2.86 3.23
C SER A 146 -11.75 -3.30 1.81
N ALA A 147 -11.84 -2.36 0.86
CA ALA A 147 -12.33 -2.59 -0.50
C ALA A 147 -11.22 -2.46 -1.57
N GLY A 148 -9.96 -2.69 -1.20
CA GLY A 148 -8.84 -2.60 -2.13
C GLY A 148 -8.41 -1.19 -2.54
N LEU A 149 -8.98 -0.12 -1.98
CA LEU A 149 -8.72 1.29 -2.35
C LEU A 149 -7.73 2.05 -1.44
N SER A 150 -6.99 1.31 -0.61
CA SER A 150 -5.95 1.83 0.30
C SER A 150 -6.40 2.85 1.35
N SER A 151 -7.57 2.62 1.95
CA SER A 151 -7.99 3.42 3.10
C SER A 151 -7.01 3.36 4.28
N SER A 152 -6.31 2.23 4.48
CA SER A 152 -5.29 2.07 5.52
C SER A 152 -4.07 2.96 5.27
N SER A 153 -3.50 2.90 4.07
CA SER A 153 -2.33 3.71 3.71
C SER A 153 -2.66 5.18 3.65
N ALA A 154 -3.87 5.56 3.20
CA ALA A 154 -4.34 6.95 3.29
C ALA A 154 -4.40 7.44 4.74
N MET A 155 -4.88 6.59 5.68
CA MET A 155 -4.87 6.89 7.11
C MET A 155 -3.45 7.09 7.67
N VAL A 156 -2.52 6.18 7.35
CA VAL A 156 -1.11 6.26 7.76
C VAL A 156 -0.44 7.51 7.20
N CYS A 157 -0.63 7.78 5.90
CA CYS A 157 -0.04 8.94 5.22
C CYS A 157 -0.58 10.26 5.77
N CYS A 158 -1.89 10.36 6.01
CA CYS A 158 -2.50 11.56 6.58
C CYS A 158 -2.02 11.80 8.02
N ALA A 159 -1.87 10.73 8.81
CA ALA A 159 -1.33 10.81 10.16
C ALA A 159 0.13 11.29 10.15
N ALA A 160 0.98 10.69 9.30
CA ALA A 160 2.38 11.10 9.16
C ALA A 160 2.51 12.56 8.68
N LEU A 161 1.70 12.98 7.70
CA LEU A 161 1.67 14.36 7.22
C LEU A 161 1.25 15.34 8.33
N SER A 162 0.21 14.97 9.10
CA SER A 162 -0.29 15.76 10.23
C SER A 162 0.76 15.89 11.33
N THR A 163 1.41 14.78 11.71
CA THR A 163 2.48 14.77 12.71
C THR A 163 3.69 15.58 12.25
N MET A 164 4.12 15.42 10.99
CA MET A 164 5.22 16.21 10.42
C MET A 164 4.91 17.71 10.48
N HIS A 165 3.71 18.12 10.03
CA HIS A 165 3.31 19.52 9.99
C HIS A 165 3.17 20.12 11.40
N ALA A 166 2.51 19.41 12.32
CA ALA A 166 2.34 19.84 13.71
C ALA A 166 3.69 20.06 14.43
N ASN A 167 4.70 19.23 14.14
CA ASN A 167 6.05 19.35 14.68
C ASN A 167 6.96 20.27 13.86
N LYS A 168 6.42 20.99 12.85
CA LYS A 168 7.14 21.95 12.00
C LYS A 168 8.36 21.36 11.29
N LEU A 169 8.28 20.07 10.96
CA LEU A 169 9.34 19.34 10.27
C LEU A 169 9.26 19.58 8.76
N LYS A 170 10.42 19.52 8.09
CA LYS A 170 10.54 19.64 6.64
C LYS A 170 11.03 18.33 6.05
N ILE A 171 10.08 17.48 5.64
CA ILE A 171 10.33 16.20 4.99
C ILE A 171 9.76 16.28 3.57
N SER A 172 10.45 15.73 2.58
CA SER A 172 9.96 15.70 1.19
C SER A 172 8.83 14.69 0.99
N LYS A 173 8.02 14.86 -0.07
CA LYS A 173 6.96 13.90 -0.44
C LYS A 173 7.51 12.48 -0.64
N MET A 174 8.72 12.35 -1.20
CA MET A 174 9.37 11.05 -1.41
C MET A 174 9.82 10.41 -0.09
N GLU A 175 10.41 11.19 0.82
CA GLU A 175 10.81 10.69 2.15
C GLU A 175 9.59 10.33 3.00
N LEU A 176 8.48 11.08 2.90
CA LEU A 176 7.21 10.73 3.54
C LEU A 176 6.65 9.42 3.00
N ALA A 177 6.65 9.22 1.67
CA ALA A 177 6.21 7.96 1.06
C ALA A 177 7.04 6.77 1.54
N ASP A 178 8.37 6.88 1.56
CA ASP A 178 9.26 5.83 2.08
C ASP A 178 9.03 5.57 3.58
N THR A 179 8.89 6.63 4.37
CA THR A 179 8.62 6.53 5.81
C THR A 179 7.30 5.83 6.08
N CYS A 180 6.24 6.20 5.36
CA CYS A 180 4.91 5.61 5.51
C CYS A 180 4.86 4.15 5.06
N MET A 181 5.58 3.79 4.00
CA MET A 181 5.74 2.39 3.58
C MET A 181 6.32 1.56 4.72
N ARG A 182 7.40 2.02 5.36
CA ARG A 182 8.06 1.29 6.45
C ARG A 182 7.22 1.25 7.73
N CYS A 183 6.59 2.36 8.11
CA CYS A 183 5.86 2.42 9.37
C CYS A 183 4.49 1.71 9.31
N GLU A 184 3.88 1.56 8.12
CA GLU A 184 2.66 0.75 8.00
C GLU A 184 2.92 -0.72 8.37
N TRP A 185 4.16 -1.23 8.23
CA TRP A 185 4.51 -2.59 8.68
C TRP A 185 4.31 -2.81 10.19
N TYR A 186 4.25 -1.76 11.00
CA TYR A 186 3.90 -1.88 12.42
C TYR A 186 2.48 -2.45 12.63
N ILE A 187 1.58 -2.35 11.64
CA ILE A 187 0.26 -2.98 11.72
C ILE A 187 0.30 -4.50 11.50
N GLY A 188 1.45 -5.03 11.03
CA GLY A 188 1.69 -6.44 10.77
C GLY A 188 1.70 -6.84 9.29
N THR A 189 1.24 -5.99 8.38
CA THR A 189 1.28 -6.25 6.93
C THR A 189 2.65 -5.97 6.32
N GLN A 190 3.18 -6.86 5.50
CA GLN A 190 4.49 -6.74 4.85
C GLN A 190 4.38 -6.24 3.40
N GLY A 191 3.58 -5.18 3.18
CA GLY A 191 3.28 -4.62 1.87
C GLY A 191 4.44 -3.86 1.24
N GLY A 192 4.29 -3.49 -0.04
CA GLY A 192 5.23 -2.62 -0.73
C GLY A 192 4.92 -1.15 -0.52
N GLY A 193 5.49 -0.31 -1.38
CA GLY A 193 5.41 1.16 -1.28
C GLY A 193 4.42 1.82 -2.22
N MET A 194 3.63 1.05 -2.98
CA MET A 194 2.74 1.60 -4.02
C MET A 194 1.76 2.62 -3.45
N ASP A 195 1.04 2.22 -2.40
CA ASP A 195 -0.10 2.94 -1.86
C ASP A 195 0.33 4.30 -1.28
N GLN A 196 1.43 4.30 -0.53
CA GLN A 196 1.98 5.49 0.09
C GLN A 196 2.66 6.40 -0.94
N ALA A 197 3.35 5.82 -1.92
CA ALA A 197 3.94 6.58 -3.02
C ALA A 197 2.89 7.33 -3.83
N ILE A 198 1.82 6.67 -4.26
CA ILE A 198 0.78 7.35 -5.05
C ILE A 198 0.02 8.37 -4.22
N CYS A 199 -0.18 8.10 -2.93
CA CYS A 199 -0.83 9.04 -2.01
C CYS A 199 -0.11 10.41 -1.97
N PHE A 200 1.22 10.42 -1.92
CA PHE A 200 1.99 11.67 -1.89
C PHE A 200 2.39 12.21 -3.27
N LEU A 201 2.57 11.35 -4.28
CA LEU A 201 3.18 11.72 -5.57
C LEU A 201 2.17 11.84 -6.72
N ALA A 202 0.88 11.61 -6.45
CA ALA A 202 -0.19 11.83 -7.41
C ALA A 202 -0.25 13.28 -7.91
N LYS A 203 -0.84 13.43 -9.09
CA LYS A 203 -1.06 14.73 -9.73
C LYS A 203 -2.37 14.66 -10.49
N GLU A 204 -3.22 15.66 -10.30
CA GLU A 204 -4.52 15.73 -10.97
C GLU A 204 -4.36 15.59 -12.49
N GLY A 205 -5.19 14.74 -13.10
CA GLY A 205 -5.19 14.45 -14.53
C GLY A 205 -4.15 13.43 -15.00
N TYR A 206 -3.39 12.81 -14.09
CA TYR A 206 -2.35 11.82 -14.43
C TYR A 206 -2.43 10.58 -13.55
N ALA A 207 -2.24 9.41 -14.17
CA ALA A 207 -1.74 8.24 -13.47
C ALA A 207 -0.22 8.36 -13.27
N LYS A 208 0.37 7.48 -12.45
CA LYS A 208 1.81 7.48 -12.21
C LYS A 208 2.39 6.10 -12.40
N LEU A 209 3.46 6.02 -13.18
CA LEU A 209 4.32 4.85 -13.18
C LEU A 209 5.31 5.01 -12.03
N VAL A 210 5.11 4.19 -10.99
CA VAL A 210 5.88 4.24 -9.75
C VAL A 210 6.98 3.19 -9.79
N ASP A 211 8.24 3.61 -9.72
CA ASP A 211 9.41 2.73 -9.60
C ASP A 211 9.85 2.64 -8.14
N PHE A 212 10.43 1.49 -7.75
CA PHE A 212 11.00 1.29 -6.42
C PHE A 212 12.51 1.04 -6.50
N LYS A 213 13.28 1.74 -5.65
CA LYS A 213 14.75 1.66 -5.53
C LYS A 213 15.52 2.17 -6.78
N PRO A 214 15.64 3.50 -6.98
CA PRO A 214 15.10 4.57 -6.13
C PRO A 214 13.60 4.79 -6.37
N LEU A 215 12.89 5.36 -5.38
CA LEU A 215 11.50 5.76 -5.54
C LEU A 215 11.40 6.86 -6.60
N ARG A 216 10.62 6.62 -7.66
CA ARG A 216 10.32 7.61 -8.71
C ARG A 216 8.86 7.49 -9.12
N ALA A 217 8.24 8.60 -9.50
CA ALA A 217 6.89 8.62 -10.03
C ALA A 217 6.87 9.41 -11.34
N THR A 218 6.54 8.74 -12.45
CA THR A 218 6.51 9.33 -13.79
C THR A 218 5.07 9.56 -14.22
N ASP A 219 4.76 10.75 -14.72
CA ASP A 219 3.43 11.11 -15.23
C ASP A 219 3.02 10.20 -16.40
N VAL A 220 1.85 9.56 -16.31
CA VAL A 220 1.22 8.79 -17.38
C VAL A 220 -0.15 9.38 -17.70
N LYS A 221 -0.34 9.80 -18.95
CA LYS A 221 -1.65 10.27 -19.43
C LYS A 221 -2.49 9.06 -19.84
N LEU A 222 -3.69 8.98 -19.29
CA LEU A 222 -4.66 7.96 -19.68
C LEU A 222 -5.27 8.29 -21.06
N PRO A 223 -5.69 7.26 -21.83
CA PRO A 223 -6.27 7.49 -23.15
C PRO A 223 -7.54 8.33 -23.10
N LYS A 224 -7.69 9.20 -24.10
CA LYS A 224 -8.92 9.95 -24.31
C LYS A 224 -10.01 9.02 -24.84
N GLY A 225 -11.27 9.30 -24.46
CA GLY A 225 -12.42 8.53 -24.90
C GLY A 225 -12.73 7.31 -24.03
N PHE A 226 -11.95 7.06 -22.98
CA PHE A 226 -12.16 6.00 -22.02
C PHE A 226 -12.37 6.56 -20.62
N VAL A 227 -13.05 5.79 -19.77
CA VAL A 227 -13.29 6.10 -18.36
C VAL A 227 -12.95 4.86 -17.55
N PHE A 228 -12.17 5.04 -16.48
CA PHE A 228 -11.99 4.00 -15.47
C PHE A 228 -13.14 4.06 -14.48
N VAL A 229 -13.84 2.94 -14.33
CA VAL A 229 -14.95 2.78 -13.37
C VAL A 229 -14.49 1.83 -12.26
N ILE A 230 -14.64 2.26 -11.02
CA ILE A 230 -14.38 1.42 -9.84
C ILE A 230 -15.72 0.81 -9.41
N ALA A 231 -15.83 -0.51 -9.50
CA ALA A 231 -16.97 -1.28 -9.02
C ALA A 231 -16.56 -2.10 -7.79
N ASN A 232 -17.29 -1.95 -6.68
CA ASN A 232 -16.99 -2.63 -5.42
C ASN A 232 -17.79 -3.94 -5.33
N THR A 233 -17.12 -5.06 -5.11
CA THR A 233 -17.76 -6.38 -4.88
C THR A 233 -18.62 -6.41 -3.61
N CYS A 234 -18.44 -5.42 -2.73
CA CYS A 234 -19.05 -5.35 -1.40
C CYS A 234 -18.58 -6.45 -0.44
N VAL A 235 -17.54 -7.21 -0.83
CA VAL A 235 -16.84 -8.16 0.03
C VAL A 235 -15.68 -7.43 0.71
N GLU A 236 -15.73 -7.31 2.03
CA GLU A 236 -14.67 -6.67 2.80
C GLU A 236 -13.52 -7.66 3.10
N MET A 237 -12.30 -7.25 2.78
CA MET A 237 -11.08 -8.02 3.11
C MET A 237 -10.12 -7.16 3.93
N ASN A 238 -10.04 -7.43 5.24
CA ASN A 238 -9.07 -6.76 6.11
C ASN A 238 -7.71 -7.47 6.04
N LYS A 239 -6.79 -6.85 5.30
CA LYS A 239 -5.43 -7.35 5.04
C LYS A 239 -4.61 -7.55 6.32
N ALA A 240 -4.75 -6.66 7.30
CA ALA A 240 -4.00 -6.75 8.55
C ALA A 240 -4.57 -7.78 9.52
N ALA A 241 -5.82 -8.20 9.33
CA ALA A 241 -6.49 -9.19 10.18
C ALA A 241 -6.22 -10.64 9.75
N THR A 242 -5.63 -10.87 8.58
CA THR A 242 -5.40 -12.22 8.03
C THR A 242 -3.96 -12.43 7.59
N ALA A 243 -3.51 -13.69 7.54
CA ALA A 243 -2.17 -14.02 7.09
C ALA A 243 -2.02 -14.02 5.55
N HIS A 244 -3.13 -14.06 4.79
CA HIS A 244 -3.13 -14.31 3.34
C HIS A 244 -2.14 -13.41 2.58
N PHE A 245 -2.13 -12.11 2.88
CA PHE A 245 -1.23 -11.16 2.24
C PHE A 245 0.25 -11.48 2.52
N ASN A 246 0.60 -11.72 3.79
CA ASN A 246 1.99 -12.00 4.17
C ASN A 246 2.45 -13.38 3.67
N VAL A 247 1.54 -14.36 3.56
CA VAL A 247 1.85 -15.66 2.93
C VAL A 247 2.36 -15.44 1.50
N ARG A 248 1.69 -14.59 0.71
CA ARG A 248 2.11 -14.27 -0.66
C ARG A 248 3.48 -13.59 -0.73
N VAL A 249 3.75 -12.66 0.19
CA VAL A 249 5.07 -12.00 0.32
C VAL A 249 6.16 -13.02 0.60
N VAL A 250 5.90 -13.94 1.54
CA VAL A 250 6.83 -15.02 1.91
C VAL A 250 7.03 -16.01 0.76
N GLU A 251 5.98 -16.43 0.06
CA GLU A 251 6.09 -17.31 -1.12
C GLU A 251 7.01 -16.69 -2.19
N CYS A 252 6.87 -15.39 -2.47
CA CYS A 252 7.74 -14.69 -3.42
C CYS A 252 9.20 -14.62 -2.92
N ARG A 253 9.40 -14.33 -1.62
CA ARG A 253 10.72 -14.28 -1.00
C ARG A 253 11.41 -15.65 -1.09
N LEU A 254 10.75 -16.71 -0.68
CA LEU A 254 11.28 -18.08 -0.73
C LEU A 254 11.62 -18.51 -2.16
N ALA A 255 10.74 -18.22 -3.13
CA ALA A 255 11.02 -18.48 -4.53
C ALA A 255 12.28 -17.74 -5.00
N SER A 256 12.42 -16.46 -4.64
CA SER A 256 13.60 -15.67 -4.99
C SER A 256 14.89 -16.22 -4.36
N GLN A 257 14.82 -16.75 -3.15
CA GLN A 257 15.96 -17.32 -2.44
C GLN A 257 16.40 -18.66 -3.05
N ILE A 258 15.44 -19.53 -3.38
CA ILE A 258 15.74 -20.81 -4.05
C ILE A 258 16.36 -20.55 -5.42
N LEU A 259 15.77 -19.67 -6.23
CA LEU A 259 16.32 -19.29 -7.54
C LEU A 259 17.73 -18.67 -7.42
N ALA A 260 17.95 -17.80 -6.42
CA ALA A 260 19.27 -17.22 -6.15
C ALA A 260 20.30 -18.31 -5.83
N LYS A 261 19.96 -19.24 -4.94
CA LYS A 261 20.84 -20.35 -4.54
C LYS A 261 21.19 -21.24 -5.74
N THR A 262 20.20 -21.58 -6.58
CA THR A 262 20.41 -22.38 -7.79
C THR A 262 21.35 -21.71 -8.80
N LYS A 263 21.36 -20.37 -8.87
CA LYS A 263 22.28 -19.59 -9.70
C LYS A 263 23.59 -19.21 -9.00
N GLY A 264 23.89 -19.81 -7.84
CA GLY A 264 25.15 -19.59 -7.12
C GLY A 264 25.27 -18.22 -6.45
N LEU A 265 24.16 -17.51 -6.26
CA LEU A 265 24.10 -16.24 -5.53
C LEU A 265 23.93 -16.47 -4.03
N ASP A 266 24.31 -15.48 -3.23
CA ASP A 266 24.05 -15.47 -1.78
C ASP A 266 22.55 -15.24 -1.51
N TRP A 267 21.81 -16.35 -1.43
CA TRP A 267 20.36 -16.32 -1.26
C TRP A 267 19.90 -15.62 0.02
N ARG A 268 20.71 -15.60 1.09
CA ARG A 268 20.35 -14.95 2.36
C ARG A 268 20.22 -13.43 2.22
N LYS A 269 20.95 -12.85 1.26
CA LYS A 269 20.84 -11.42 0.94
C LYS A 269 19.64 -11.12 0.05
N ASN A 270 19.18 -12.08 -0.75
CA ASN A 270 18.10 -11.86 -1.70
C ASN A 270 16.73 -11.88 -0.99
N ARG A 271 16.01 -10.76 -1.03
CA ARG A 271 14.73 -10.59 -0.31
C ARG A 271 13.50 -10.53 -1.22
N SER A 272 13.68 -10.44 -2.53
CA SER A 272 12.57 -10.28 -3.49
C SER A 272 12.93 -10.79 -4.89
N LEU A 273 11.91 -11.05 -5.71
CA LEU A 273 12.09 -11.47 -7.10
C LEU A 273 12.69 -10.35 -7.98
N GLY A 274 12.41 -9.08 -7.71
CA GLY A 274 13.04 -7.95 -8.42
C GLY A 274 14.50 -7.74 -8.04
N GLU A 275 14.90 -8.06 -6.80
CA GLU A 275 16.32 -8.07 -6.42
C GLU A 275 17.09 -9.19 -7.14
N LEU A 276 16.49 -10.37 -7.24
CA LEU A 276 17.04 -11.49 -8.01
C LEU A 276 17.25 -11.09 -9.48
N HIS A 277 16.24 -10.49 -10.11
CA HIS A 277 16.30 -9.99 -11.48
C HIS A 277 17.47 -9.00 -11.65
N LYS A 278 17.62 -8.02 -10.75
CA LYS A 278 18.73 -7.05 -10.79
C LYS A 278 20.11 -7.72 -10.73
N HIS A 279 20.26 -8.81 -9.97
CA HIS A 279 21.52 -9.56 -9.88
C HIS A 279 21.80 -10.41 -11.12
N LEU A 280 20.77 -11.10 -11.65
CA LEU A 280 20.92 -11.99 -12.79
C LEU A 280 21.02 -11.26 -14.13
N LYS A 281 20.45 -10.04 -14.24
CA LYS A 281 20.42 -9.23 -15.48
C LYS A 281 19.82 -9.97 -16.69
N LEU A 282 18.89 -10.88 -16.42
CA LEU A 282 18.08 -11.57 -17.43
C LEU A 282 16.88 -10.70 -17.81
N SER A 283 16.35 -10.88 -19.01
CA SER A 283 15.03 -10.37 -19.39
C SER A 283 13.91 -11.06 -18.60
N LEU A 284 12.71 -10.45 -18.57
CA LEU A 284 11.53 -11.05 -17.93
C LEU A 284 11.13 -12.38 -18.58
N GLU A 285 11.35 -12.54 -19.89
CA GLU A 285 11.11 -13.80 -20.61
C GLU A 285 12.08 -14.90 -20.15
N GLU A 286 13.37 -14.58 -20.06
CA GLU A 286 14.38 -15.51 -19.54
C GLU A 286 14.13 -15.87 -18.06
N LEU A 287 13.62 -14.94 -17.25
CA LEU A 287 13.21 -15.22 -15.86
C LEU A 287 12.00 -16.15 -15.78
N LEU A 288 11.04 -16.01 -16.70
CA LEU A 288 9.91 -16.94 -16.79
C LEU A 288 10.38 -18.34 -17.18
N SER A 289 11.30 -18.45 -18.15
CA SER A 289 11.92 -19.74 -18.50
C SER A 289 12.72 -20.34 -17.35
N LEU A 290 13.42 -19.49 -16.58
CA LEU A 290 14.15 -19.93 -15.40
C LEU A 290 13.22 -20.50 -14.32
N VAL A 291 12.04 -19.90 -14.13
CA VAL A 291 11.02 -20.44 -13.21
C VAL A 291 10.56 -21.82 -13.69
N ASP A 292 10.32 -22.00 -15.00
CA ASP A 292 9.92 -23.27 -15.59
C ASP A 292 11.01 -24.36 -15.48
N GLU A 293 12.28 -23.98 -15.51
CA GLU A 293 13.44 -24.88 -15.36
C GLU A 293 13.64 -25.34 -13.91
N VAL A 294 13.48 -24.42 -12.93
CA VAL A 294 13.95 -24.64 -11.56
C VAL A 294 12.84 -24.96 -10.57
N LEU A 295 11.65 -24.36 -10.72
CA LEU A 295 10.56 -24.52 -9.76
C LEU A 295 9.50 -25.47 -10.32
N HIS A 296 9.14 -26.50 -9.56
CA HIS A 296 8.02 -27.37 -9.93
C HIS A 296 6.67 -26.73 -9.57
N GLN A 297 5.62 -27.16 -10.27
CA GLN A 297 4.30 -26.53 -10.19
C GLN A 297 3.53 -26.86 -8.91
N HIS A 298 3.83 -27.99 -8.26
CA HIS A 298 3.16 -28.39 -7.02
C HIS A 298 3.60 -27.51 -5.83
N PRO A 299 2.73 -27.32 -4.81
CA PRO A 299 3.12 -26.63 -3.59
C PRO A 299 4.31 -27.33 -2.93
N TYR A 300 5.30 -26.53 -2.54
CA TYR A 300 6.46 -26.97 -1.78
C TYR A 300 6.06 -27.11 -0.32
N ASP A 301 6.41 -28.21 0.32
CA ASP A 301 6.27 -28.31 1.77
C ASP A 301 7.45 -27.60 2.47
N LYS A 302 7.26 -27.26 3.75
CA LYS A 302 8.26 -26.53 4.53
C LYS A 302 9.58 -27.29 4.67
N LYS A 303 9.53 -28.61 4.73
CA LYS A 303 10.72 -29.47 4.84
C LYS A 303 11.52 -29.45 3.55
N GLU A 304 10.84 -29.54 2.40
CA GLU A 304 11.45 -29.41 1.09
C GLU A 304 12.13 -28.05 0.92
N VAL A 305 11.50 -26.94 1.32
CA VAL A 305 12.14 -25.62 1.30
C VAL A 305 13.40 -25.59 2.16
N CYS A 306 13.36 -26.19 3.36
CA CYS A 306 14.54 -26.31 4.23
C CYS A 306 15.67 -27.10 3.56
N GLU A 307 15.36 -28.22 2.90
CA GLU A 307 16.31 -29.05 2.17
C GLU A 307 16.94 -28.28 1.00
N LEU A 308 16.13 -27.60 0.18
CA LEU A 308 16.58 -26.78 -0.95
C LEU A 308 17.49 -25.65 -0.49
N LEU A 309 17.17 -24.97 0.61
CA LEU A 309 17.97 -23.88 1.17
C LEU A 309 19.13 -24.36 2.06
N GLY A 310 19.14 -25.62 2.47
CA GLY A 310 20.17 -26.21 3.32
C GLY A 310 20.20 -25.60 4.72
N VAL A 311 19.02 -25.44 5.31
CA VAL A 311 18.79 -24.81 6.63
C VAL A 311 17.88 -25.66 7.47
N THR A 312 17.88 -25.44 8.78
CA THR A 312 16.85 -26.00 9.67
C THR A 312 15.55 -25.22 9.58
N GLU A 313 14.46 -25.80 10.09
CA GLU A 313 13.18 -25.07 10.17
C GLU A 313 13.27 -23.83 11.07
N GLU A 314 14.03 -23.92 12.16
CA GLU A 314 14.27 -22.78 13.06
C GLU A 314 14.98 -21.62 12.35
N GLU A 315 15.99 -21.95 11.53
CA GLU A 315 16.69 -20.98 10.69
C GLU A 315 15.77 -20.39 9.62
N LEU A 316 14.96 -21.21 8.94
CA LEU A 316 14.00 -20.73 7.94
C LEU A 316 12.97 -19.76 8.56
N ASN A 317 12.41 -20.13 9.72
CA ASN A 317 11.45 -19.32 10.47
C ASN A 317 12.03 -17.95 10.83
N LYS A 318 13.30 -17.91 11.23
CA LYS A 318 13.99 -16.68 11.64
C LYS A 318 14.43 -15.83 10.45
N GLU A 319 14.91 -16.45 9.37
CA GLU A 319 15.56 -15.72 8.28
C GLU A 319 14.61 -15.33 7.15
N SER A 320 13.52 -16.07 6.94
CA SER A 320 12.69 -15.95 5.73
C SER A 320 11.20 -15.77 5.98
N LEU A 321 10.66 -16.27 7.09
CA LEU A 321 9.24 -16.14 7.39
C LEU A 321 8.92 -14.86 8.19
N SER A 322 7.65 -14.48 8.21
CA SER A 322 7.11 -13.42 9.05
C SER A 322 6.39 -14.01 10.27
N SER A 323 6.20 -13.21 11.33
CA SER A 323 5.62 -13.69 12.59
C SER A 323 4.26 -14.37 12.44
N ASN A 324 3.41 -13.87 11.54
CA ASN A 324 2.09 -14.44 11.24
C ASN A 324 2.10 -15.48 10.10
N THR A 325 3.27 -15.94 9.65
CA THR A 325 3.40 -17.00 8.63
C THR A 325 4.22 -18.19 9.13
N LEU A 326 4.55 -18.25 10.42
CA LEU A 326 5.38 -19.32 11.00
C LEU A 326 4.73 -20.70 10.89
N ASP A 327 3.41 -20.76 11.02
CA ASP A 327 2.62 -21.99 10.98
C ASP A 327 2.32 -22.48 9.55
N VAL A 328 2.71 -21.72 8.53
CA VAL A 328 2.47 -22.07 7.11
C VAL A 328 3.34 -23.27 6.73
N GLN A 329 2.69 -24.32 6.23
CA GLN A 329 3.35 -25.58 5.89
C GLN A 329 3.60 -25.78 4.40
N THR A 330 2.92 -25.01 3.53
CA THR A 330 3.01 -25.17 2.07
C THR A 330 3.16 -23.83 1.37
N PHE A 331 3.91 -23.81 0.26
CA PHE A 331 4.26 -22.60 -0.48
C PHE A 331 4.16 -22.82 -2.01
N LYS A 332 3.39 -21.99 -2.73
CA LYS A 332 3.21 -22.09 -4.19
C LYS A 332 4.20 -21.25 -4.97
N LEU A 333 5.49 -21.59 -4.84
CA LEU A 333 6.61 -20.80 -5.34
C LEU A 333 6.58 -20.55 -6.86
N TYR A 334 6.27 -21.58 -7.64
CA TYR A 334 6.16 -21.50 -9.11
C TYR A 334 5.10 -20.49 -9.54
N ASN A 335 3.86 -20.67 -9.06
CA ASN A 335 2.74 -19.81 -9.44
C ASN A 335 2.98 -18.34 -9.06
N ARG A 336 3.49 -18.07 -7.85
CA ARG A 336 3.76 -16.69 -7.42
C ARG A 336 4.84 -16.03 -8.27
N SER A 337 5.88 -16.78 -8.64
CA SER A 337 6.95 -16.27 -9.51
C SER A 337 6.46 -15.99 -10.93
N LYS A 338 5.66 -16.90 -11.51
CA LYS A 338 5.04 -16.69 -12.84
C LYS A 338 4.13 -15.47 -12.85
N HIS A 339 3.31 -15.30 -11.81
CA HIS A 339 2.49 -14.09 -11.68
C HIS A 339 3.36 -12.83 -11.66
N VAL A 340 4.33 -12.76 -10.75
CA VAL A 340 5.13 -11.55 -10.54
C VAL A 340 5.91 -11.14 -11.79
N PHE A 341 6.60 -12.07 -12.46
CA PHE A 341 7.37 -11.73 -13.66
C PHE A 341 6.47 -11.40 -14.86
N SER A 342 5.35 -12.12 -15.03
CA SER A 342 4.40 -11.81 -16.13
C SER A 342 3.66 -10.48 -15.90
N GLU A 343 3.33 -10.15 -14.65
CA GLU A 343 2.69 -8.88 -14.29
C GLU A 343 3.66 -7.71 -14.45
N ALA A 344 4.94 -7.87 -14.06
CA ALA A 344 5.98 -6.91 -14.36
C ALA A 344 6.11 -6.66 -15.87
N ALA A 345 6.03 -7.72 -16.69
CA ALA A 345 6.09 -7.60 -18.15
C ALA A 345 4.89 -6.83 -18.72
N ARG A 346 3.69 -7.04 -18.16
CA ARG A 346 2.49 -6.26 -18.50
C ARG A 346 2.63 -4.78 -18.15
N VAL A 347 3.22 -4.45 -17.00
CA VAL A 347 3.49 -3.04 -16.66
C VAL A 347 4.54 -2.43 -17.60
N GLU A 348 5.60 -3.17 -17.94
CA GLU A 348 6.63 -2.71 -18.87
C GLU A 348 6.11 -2.50 -20.30
N SER A 349 5.16 -3.33 -20.77
CA SER A 349 4.54 -3.14 -22.08
C SER A 349 3.71 -1.85 -22.14
N LEU A 350 3.06 -1.47 -21.04
CA LEU A 350 2.35 -0.18 -20.92
C LEU A 350 3.28 1.03 -20.79
N ARG A 351 4.50 0.85 -20.27
CA ARG A 351 5.51 1.92 -20.24
C ARG A 351 5.92 2.36 -21.65
N ASN A 352 6.02 1.40 -22.57
CA ASN A 352 6.57 1.62 -23.91
C ASN A 352 5.51 1.80 -25.00
N SER A 353 4.24 1.55 -24.69
CA SER A 353 3.14 1.75 -25.64
C SER A 353 2.55 3.15 -25.52
N ASP A 354 2.19 3.73 -26.66
CA ASP A 354 1.30 4.89 -26.65
C ASP A 354 -0.08 4.37 -26.25
N MET A 355 -0.51 4.68 -25.03
CA MET A 355 -1.78 4.20 -24.46
C MET A 355 -3.02 4.67 -25.25
N THR A 356 -2.84 5.39 -26.36
CA THR A 356 -3.86 6.05 -27.20
C THR A 356 -4.83 5.12 -27.91
N GLU A 357 -4.52 3.83 -28.06
CA GLU A 357 -5.41 2.83 -28.65
C GLU A 357 -5.91 1.87 -27.56
N GLY A 358 -7.04 2.20 -26.92
CA GLY A 358 -7.52 1.49 -25.71
C GLY A 358 -7.84 0.00 -25.87
N GLY A 359 -7.79 -0.57 -27.08
CA GLY A 359 -8.01 -2.00 -27.31
C GLY A 359 -6.90 -2.89 -26.72
N THR A 360 -5.64 -2.46 -26.75
CA THR A 360 -4.51 -3.23 -26.18
C THR A 360 -4.51 -3.17 -24.65
N LEU A 361 -4.90 -2.02 -24.08
CA LEU A 361 -4.99 -1.84 -22.63
C LEU A 361 -6.01 -2.78 -21.99
N GLY A 362 -7.22 -2.90 -22.57
CA GLY A 362 -8.26 -3.79 -22.05
C GLY A 362 -7.80 -5.25 -21.96
N SER A 363 -7.17 -5.78 -23.01
CA SER A 363 -6.64 -7.16 -23.00
C SER A 363 -5.61 -7.36 -21.89
N ILE A 364 -4.67 -6.42 -21.75
CA ILE A 364 -3.62 -6.47 -20.73
C ILE A 364 -4.22 -6.48 -19.31
N LEU A 365 -5.29 -5.70 -19.07
CA LEU A 365 -5.99 -5.68 -17.78
C LEU A 365 -6.70 -7.01 -17.48
N PHE A 366 -7.37 -7.62 -18.47
CA PHE A 366 -8.01 -8.93 -18.30
C PHE A 366 -6.98 -10.05 -18.08
N GLU A 367 -5.84 -10.00 -18.76
CA GLU A 367 -4.72 -10.92 -18.52
C GLU A 367 -4.13 -10.75 -17.12
N GLY A 368 -4.01 -9.51 -16.64
CA GLY A 368 -3.62 -9.19 -15.27
C GLY A 368 -4.58 -9.80 -14.24
N HIS A 369 -5.90 -9.60 -14.43
CA HIS A 369 -6.93 -10.20 -13.57
C HIS A 369 -6.86 -11.73 -13.57
N HIS A 370 -6.76 -12.36 -14.75
CA HIS A 370 -6.64 -13.81 -14.85
C HIS A 370 -5.40 -14.34 -14.11
N SER A 371 -4.26 -13.64 -14.23
CA SER A 371 -3.05 -13.98 -13.49
C SER A 371 -3.25 -13.85 -11.97
N ALA A 372 -3.92 -12.80 -11.51
CA ALA A 372 -4.22 -12.58 -10.09
C ALA A 372 -5.17 -13.66 -9.53
N SER A 373 -6.18 -14.05 -10.31
CA SER A 373 -7.12 -15.11 -9.95
C SER A 373 -6.46 -16.51 -9.92
N VAL A 374 -5.78 -16.91 -11.01
CA VAL A 374 -5.28 -18.29 -11.18
C VAL A 374 -3.88 -18.50 -10.60
N LEU A 375 -2.93 -17.61 -10.90
CA LEU A 375 -1.53 -17.78 -10.48
C LEU A 375 -1.28 -17.18 -9.11
N TYR A 376 -1.92 -16.07 -8.76
CA TYR A 376 -1.75 -15.46 -7.45
C TYR A 376 -2.77 -15.90 -6.42
N GLU A 377 -3.94 -16.40 -6.84
CA GLU A 377 -5.02 -16.81 -5.95
C GLU A 377 -5.34 -15.72 -4.92
N CYS A 378 -5.54 -14.50 -5.42
CA CYS A 378 -5.96 -13.34 -4.64
C CYS A 378 -7.28 -12.72 -5.15
N SER A 379 -8.00 -13.40 -6.04
CA SER A 379 -9.39 -13.09 -6.40
C SER A 379 -10.38 -13.82 -5.49
N CYS A 380 -11.68 -13.60 -5.72
CA CYS A 380 -12.80 -14.34 -5.14
C CYS A 380 -13.95 -14.45 -6.16
N ASP A 381 -14.92 -15.33 -5.90
CA ASP A 381 -16.03 -15.60 -6.83
C ASP A 381 -16.80 -14.32 -7.20
N GLU A 382 -17.08 -13.45 -6.22
CA GLU A 382 -17.77 -12.18 -6.46
C GLU A 382 -16.96 -11.21 -7.32
N LEU A 383 -15.63 -11.24 -7.20
CA LEU A 383 -14.74 -10.41 -8.01
C LEU A 383 -14.66 -10.95 -9.44
N ASP A 384 -14.55 -12.26 -9.60
CA ASP A 384 -14.50 -12.90 -10.91
C ASP A 384 -15.83 -12.72 -11.68
N GLU A 385 -16.98 -12.87 -11.01
CA GLU A 385 -18.29 -12.59 -11.60
C GLU A 385 -18.42 -11.11 -12.02
N LEU A 386 -18.00 -10.19 -11.16
CA LEU A 386 -18.07 -8.76 -11.45
C LEU A 386 -17.20 -8.37 -12.66
N VAL A 387 -16.02 -8.97 -12.79
CA VAL A 387 -15.13 -8.73 -13.93
C VAL A 387 -15.75 -9.26 -15.23
N GLU A 388 -16.36 -10.45 -15.22
CA GLU A 388 -17.02 -11.01 -16.40
C GLU A 388 -18.24 -10.17 -16.83
N VAL A 389 -19.04 -9.69 -15.88
CA VAL A 389 -20.14 -8.74 -16.16
C VAL A 389 -19.60 -7.46 -16.81
N CYS A 390 -18.54 -6.87 -16.25
CA CYS A 390 -17.93 -5.66 -16.80
C CYS A 390 -17.33 -5.91 -18.20
N ARG A 391 -16.75 -7.08 -18.43
CA ARG A 391 -16.19 -7.47 -19.72
C ARG A 391 -17.25 -7.49 -20.82
N CYS A 392 -18.42 -8.06 -20.53
CA CYS A 392 -19.55 -8.12 -21.47
C CYS A 392 -20.12 -6.73 -21.84
N VAL A 393 -19.92 -5.72 -20.98
CA VAL A 393 -20.38 -4.34 -21.23
C VAL A 393 -19.33 -3.51 -22.00
N CYS A 394 -18.05 -3.86 -21.85
CA CYS A 394 -16.93 -3.16 -22.48
C CYS A 394 -16.54 -3.70 -23.87
N SER A 395 -16.96 -4.94 -24.20
CA SER A 395 -16.84 -5.57 -25.52
C SER A 395 -17.96 -5.13 -26.46
#